data_AF-A0A7X2MTI7-F1
#
_entry.id   AF-A0A7X2MTI7-F1
#
_cell.length_a   1.000
_cell.length_b   1.000
_cell.length_c   1.000
_cell.angle_alpha   90.00
_cell.angle_beta   90.00
_cell.angle_gamma   90.00
#
_symmetry.space_group_name_H-M   'P 1'
#
loop_
_entity.id
_entity.type
_entity.pdbx_description
1 polymer ?
#
loop_
_entity_poly.entity_id
_entity_poly.type
_entity_poly.pdbx_seq_one_letter_code
_entity_poly.pdbx_strand_id
1 'polypeptide(L)' 'LFNGDRDELYVTHRKAGEVSIIDASSYKVKRTVKTPALPNSLALSADGKVLYVSVKQPGSRKAPPKNPDSVMRIAL' A
#
# COMPACT_ATOMS: atom_id res chain seq x y z
N LEU A 1 -6.24 -0.76 6.04
CA LEU A 1 -6.26 -2.21 6.35
C LEU A 1 -5.61 -2.39 7.71
N PHE A 2 -6.23 -3.13 8.62
CA PHE A 2 -5.68 -3.40 9.96
C PHE A 2 -5.03 -4.78 10.02
N ASN A 3 -3.90 -4.90 10.73
CA ASN A 3 -3.25 -6.15 11.08
C ASN A 3 -3.19 -6.28 12.61
N GLY A 4 -4.01 -7.18 13.13
CA GLY A 4 -4.11 -7.43 14.58
C GLY A 4 -2.86 -8.07 15.18
N ASP A 5 -2.09 -8.84 14.40
CA ASP A 5 -0.88 -9.51 14.90
C ASP A 5 0.25 -8.53 15.23
N ARG A 6 0.21 -7.33 14.63
CA ARG A 6 1.22 -6.29 14.76
C ARG A 6 0.72 -4.99 15.39
N ASP A 7 -0.59 -4.91 15.63
CA ASP A 7 -1.30 -3.69 16.01
C ASP A 7 -0.98 -2.50 15.07
N GLU A 8 -1.10 -2.74 13.76
CA GLU A 8 -0.72 -1.79 12.71
C GLU A 8 -1.85 -1.51 11.72
N LEU A 9 -1.95 -0.25 11.29
CA LEU A 9 -2.83 0.21 10.21
C LEU A 9 -2.00 0.54 8.97
N TYR A 10 -2.46 0.06 7.81
CA TYR A 10 -1.88 0.33 6.51
C TYR A 10 -2.81 1.18 5.65
N VAL A 11 -2.27 2.27 5.10
CA VAL A 11 -3.04 3.25 4.31
C VAL A 11 -2.30 3.56 3.02
N THR A 12 -2.97 3.39 1.88
CA THR A 12 -2.47 3.80 0.57
C THR A 12 -2.80 5.26 0.28
N HIS A 13 -1.80 6.03 -0.11
CA HIS A 13 -1.94 7.42 -0.54
C HIS A 13 -1.78 7.51 -2.04
N ARG A 14 -2.87 7.25 -2.79
CA ARG A 14 -2.83 7.05 -4.24
C ARG A 14 -2.08 8.15 -5.01
N LYS A 15 -2.37 9.43 -4.72
CA LYS A 15 -1.74 10.57 -5.42
C LYS A 15 -0.32 10.88 -4.92
N ALA A 16 -0.02 10.57 -3.66
CA ALA A 16 1.31 10.79 -3.08
C ALA A 16 2.29 9.65 -3.42
N GLY A 17 1.80 8.52 -3.95
CA GLY A 17 2.63 7.41 -4.37
C GLY A 17 3.29 6.68 -3.21
N GLU A 18 2.60 6.58 -2.08
CA GLU A 18 3.16 5.97 -0.87
C GLU A 18 2.13 5.18 -0.06
N VAL A 19 2.65 4.33 0.83
CA VAL A 19 1.88 3.60 1.84
C VAL A 19 2.39 3.99 3.22
N SER A 20 1.51 4.44 4.10
CA SER A 20 1.83 4.63 5.52
C SER A 20 1.55 3.35 6.29
N ILE A 21 2.49 3.00 7.16
CA ILE A 21 2.34 2.03 8.24
C ILE A 21 2.22 2.84 9.53
N ILE A 22 1.09 2.68 10.21
CA ILE A 22 0.69 3.46 11.36
C ILE A 22 0.58 2.52 12.55
N ASP A 23 1.11 2.95 13.68
CA ASP A 23 0.93 2.29 14.97
C ASP A 23 -0.53 2.47 15.42
N ALA A 24 -1.27 1.38 15.64
CA ALA A 24 -2.68 1.48 15.99
C ALA A 24 -2.91 1.91 17.45
N SER A 25 -1.93 1.68 18.35
CA SER A 25 -2.02 2.14 19.74
C SER A 25 -1.84 3.65 19.90
N SER A 26 -0.88 4.23 19.19
CA SER A 26 -0.49 5.65 19.31
C SER A 26 -1.00 6.54 18.19
N TYR A 27 -1.54 5.95 17.13
CA TYR A 27 -2.01 6.62 15.90
C TYR A 27 -0.94 7.43 15.18
N LYS A 28 0.34 7.07 15.35
CA LYS A 28 1.47 7.74 14.70
C LYS A 28 1.98 6.92 13.51
N VAL A 29 2.43 7.61 12.46
CA VAL A 29 3.09 6.97 11.32
C VAL A 29 4.44 6.40 11.77
N LYS A 30 4.58 5.08 11.76
CA LYS A 30 5.83 4.36 12.07
C LYS A 30 6.78 4.36 10.88
N ARG A 31 6.23 4.21 9.67
CA ARG A 31 7.00 4.08 8.43
C ARG A 31 6.18 4.53 7.24
N THR A 32 6.85 5.18 6.28
CA THR A 32 6.29 5.48 4.96
C THR A 32 7.07 4.69 3.92
N VAL A 33 6.37 3.96 3.05
CA VAL A 33 6.95 3.17 1.97
C VAL A 33 6.60 3.84 0.64
N LYS A 34 7.62 4.24 -0.11
CA LYS A 34 7.44 4.76 -1.47
C LYS A 34 7.05 3.64 -2.43
N THR A 35 6.17 3.97 -3.35
CA THR A 35 5.71 3.08 -4.41
C THR A 35 6.03 3.72 -5.77
N PRO A 36 6.16 2.93 -6.85
CA PRO A 36 6.60 3.46 -8.13
C PRO A 36 5.52 4.29 -8.85
N ALA A 37 4.25 4.16 -8.46
CA ALA A 37 3.14 4.86 -9.11
C ALA A 37 1.95 5.07 -8.14
N LEU A 38 0.76 4.53 -8.47
CA LEU A 38 -0.49 4.85 -7.79
C LEU A 38 -0.96 3.66 -6.93
N PRO A 39 -0.55 3.56 -5.66
CA PRO A 39 -0.97 2.45 -4.80
C PRO A 39 -2.50 2.50 -4.59
N ASN A 40 -3.13 1.34 -4.59
CA ASN A 40 -4.59 1.24 -4.68
C ASN A 40 -5.21 0.36 -3.59
N SER A 41 -5.07 -0.95 -3.70
CA SER A 41 -5.67 -1.92 -2.77
C SER A 41 -4.59 -2.68 -2.01
N LEU A 42 -4.95 -3.13 -0.81
CA LEU A 42 -4.06 -3.82 0.14
C LEU A 42 -4.60 -5.21 0.44
N ALA A 43 -3.69 -6.17 0.65
CA ALA A 43 -3.98 -7.48 1.21
C ALA A 43 -2.84 -7.92 2.14
N LEU A 44 -3.16 -8.68 3.18
CA LEU A 44 -2.18 -9.23 4.12
C LEU A 44 -2.02 -10.74 3.90
N SER A 45 -0.82 -11.26 4.12
CA SER A 45 -0.64 -12.69 4.35
C SER A 45 -1.35 -13.12 5.63
N ALA A 46 -1.77 -14.39 5.70
CA ALA A 46 -2.49 -14.93 6.85
C ALA A 46 -1.70 -14.84 8.18
N ASP A 47 -0.37 -14.83 8.10
CA ASP A 47 0.52 -14.69 9.26
C ASP A 47 0.89 -13.23 9.60
N GLY A 48 0.29 -12.26 8.90
CA GLY A 48 0.52 -10.84 9.16
C GLY A 48 1.94 -10.32 8.83
N LYS A 49 2.81 -11.13 8.20
CA LYS A 49 4.22 -10.77 7.94
C LYS A 49 4.48 -10.11 6.58
N VAL A 50 3.49 -10.13 5.68
CA VAL A 50 3.63 -9.60 4.33
C VAL A 50 2.40 -8.76 3.96
N LEU A 51 2.65 -7.52 3.53
CA LEU A 51 1.66 -6.67 2.90
C LEU A 51 1.83 -6.69 1.39
N TYR A 52 0.77 -7.04 0.68
CA TYR A 52 0.66 -6.92 -0.77
C TYR A 52 -0.07 -5.63 -1.13
N VAL A 53 0.49 -4.87 -2.07
CA VAL A 53 -0.06 -3.60 -2.54
C VAL A 53 -0.23 -3.68 -4.04
N SER A 54 -1.46 -3.57 -4.54
CA SER A 54 -1.69 -3.32 -5.97
C SER A 54 -1.32 -1.88 -6.31
N VAL A 55 -0.51 -1.70 -7.35
CA VAL A 55 -0.01 -0.40 -7.79
C VAL A 55 -0.44 -0.16 -9.22
N LYS A 56 -1.23 0.88 -9.42
CA LYS A 56 -1.76 1.25 -10.73
C LYS A 56 -0.78 2.11 -11.50
N GLN A 57 -0.76 1.93 -12.80
CA GLN A 57 -0.07 2.85 -13.70
C GLN A 57 -0.84 4.19 -13.81
N PRO A 58 -0.13 5.31 -14.02
CA PRO A 58 -0.77 6.57 -14.34
C PRO A 58 -1.50 6.47 -15.70
N GLY A 59 -2.69 7.06 -15.77
CA GLY A 59 -3.51 7.07 -16.97
C GLY A 59 -4.87 7.71 -16.73
N SER A 60 -5.60 7.90 -17.81
CA SER A 60 -6.94 8.48 -17.81
C SER A 60 -7.83 7.76 -18.82
N ARG A 61 -9.12 8.07 -18.83
CA ARG A 61 -10.05 7.52 -19.84
C ARG A 61 -9.67 7.90 -21.28
N LYS A 62 -9.07 9.08 -21.49
CA LYS A 62 -8.64 9.55 -22.81
C LYS A 62 -7.27 9.01 -23.22
N ALA A 63 -6.41 8.74 -22.24
CA ALA A 63 -5.07 8.20 -22.43
C ALA A 63 -4.86 7.06 -21.41
N PRO A 64 -5.33 5.84 -21.73
CA PRO A 64 -5.22 4.71 -20.82
C PRO A 64 -3.76 4.28 -20.63
N PRO A 65 -3.44 3.62 -19.50
CA PRO A 65 -2.08 3.12 -19.27
C PRO A 65 -1.65 2.11 -20.34
N LYS A 66 -0.39 2.20 -20.77
CA LYS A 66 0.20 1.29 -21.77
C LYS A 66 0.80 0.03 -21.15
N ASN A 67 1.24 0.13 -19.90
CA ASN A 67 1.86 -0.96 -19.16
C ASN A 67 0.87 -1.59 -18.18
N PRO A 68 1.03 -2.86 -17.80
CA PRO A 68 0.20 -3.48 -16.78
C PRO A 68 0.43 -2.83 -15.41
N ASP A 69 -0.61 -2.91 -14.58
CA ASP A 69 -0.48 -2.66 -13.14
C ASP A 69 0.47 -3.70 -12.51
N SER A 70 1.01 -3.39 -11.33
CA SER A 70 1.93 -4.28 -10.63
C SER A 70 1.46 -4.57 -9.20
N VAL A 71 2.11 -5.55 -8.55
CA VAL A 71 1.92 -5.84 -7.13
C VAL A 71 3.26 -5.70 -6.43
N MET A 72 3.30 -4.86 -5.39
CA MET A 72 4.44 -4.77 -4.49
C MET A 72 4.25 -5.71 -3.30
N ARG A 73 5.32 -6.41 -2.93
CA ARG A 73 5.41 -7.21 -1.71
C ARG A 73 6.27 -6.48 -0.69
N ILE A 74 5.71 -6.16 0.48
CA ILE A 74 6.42 -5.49 1.57
C ILE A 74 6.51 -6.48 2.74
N ALA A 75 7.73 -6.82 3.16
CA ALA A 75 7.95 -7.54 4.41
C ALA A 75 7.75 -6.59 5.59
N LEU A 76 6.95 -7.02 6.58
CA LEU A 76 6.53 -6.24 7.74
C LEU A 76 7.36 -6.57 8.98
#